data_AF-A0AB36TH93-F1
#
_entry.id   AF-A0AB36TH93-F1
#
_cell.length_a   1.000
_cell.length_b   1.000
_cell.length_c   1.000
_cell.angle_alpha   90.00
_cell.angle_beta   90.00
_cell.angle_gamma   90.00
#
_symmetry.space_group_name_H-M   'P 1'
#
loop_
_entity.id
_entity.type
_entity.pdbx_description
1 polymer ?
#
loop_
_entity_poly.entity_id
_entity_poly.type
_entity_poly.pdbx_seq_one_letter_code
_entity_poly.pdbx_strand_id
1 'polypeptide(L)'
;MDDGYKHPSHEKKMKFRINILGSKNGNIRWIVLITILAFVLSSSLSFVSSNLLGDVNIFFSILIVLVIVFIGIIFDIIGIAVTSADESPFHAMASRKYYGAKQAIRLIRNANKVSSFCNDVVGDICGVISGTASAFIVFKVSQSVGGIVAFLVELSFAGFVAALTIGGKAIGKTIAIENCDYIVYKVGVIAKFLTGRFGIKKKKRKHKNRQMTNKKFKQNGQKSDDRKTNKNKNKQNKKDTV
;
A
#
# COMPACT_ATOMS: atom_id res chain seq x y z
N MET A 1 -39.33 27.69 17.84
CA MET A 1 -38.49 26.53 18.17
C MET A 1 -37.11 27.09 18.44
N ASP A 2 -36.80 27.27 19.72
CA ASP A 2 -35.55 27.89 20.16
C ASP A 2 -34.45 26.83 20.17
N ASP A 3 -33.55 26.91 19.21
CA ASP A 3 -32.37 26.04 19.14
C ASP A 3 -31.34 26.50 20.19
N GLY A 4 -31.53 26.03 21.41
CA GLY A 4 -30.67 26.26 22.56
C GLY A 4 -29.32 25.55 22.46
N TYR A 5 -28.44 26.04 21.58
CA TYR A 5 -27.03 25.67 21.63
C TYR A 5 -26.37 26.30 22.85
N LYS A 6 -26.20 25.51 23.92
CA LYS A 6 -25.31 25.86 25.03
C LYS A 6 -23.87 25.89 24.51
N HIS A 7 -23.35 27.09 24.24
CA HIS A 7 -21.91 27.29 24.14
C HIS A 7 -21.27 26.91 25.49
N PRO A 8 -20.36 25.92 25.55
CA PRO A 8 -19.66 25.63 26.78
C PRO A 8 -18.71 26.79 27.10
N SER A 9 -19.00 27.52 28.18
CA SER A 9 -18.26 28.67 28.71
C SER A 9 -16.88 28.31 29.30
N HIS A 10 -16.27 27.23 28.82
CA HIS A 10 -14.97 26.79 29.27
C HIS A 10 -14.19 26.27 28.06
N GLU A 11 -13.44 27.17 27.41
CA GLU A 11 -12.45 26.82 26.38
C GLU A 11 -11.33 25.96 26.99
N LYS A 12 -11.59 24.67 27.23
CA LYS A 12 -10.52 23.68 27.14
C LYS A 12 -10.24 23.53 25.65
N LYS A 13 -9.27 24.30 25.13
CA LYS A 13 -8.72 24.08 23.79
C LYS A 13 -8.45 22.58 23.65
N MET A 14 -9.24 21.92 22.81
CA MET A 14 -9.04 20.51 22.48
C MET A 14 -7.68 20.41 21.79
N LYS A 15 -6.65 20.12 22.59
CA LYS A 15 -5.29 19.90 22.09
C LYS A 15 -5.33 18.61 21.28
N PHE A 16 -5.56 18.74 19.97
CA PHE A 16 -5.24 17.67 19.03
C PHE A 16 -3.77 17.32 19.25
N ARG A 17 -3.50 16.17 19.87
CA ARG A 17 -2.14 15.66 19.94
C ARG A 17 -1.72 15.37 18.51
N ILE A 18 -0.84 16.20 17.97
CA ILE A 18 -0.16 15.91 16.72
C ILE A 18 0.71 14.70 17.02
N ASN A 19 0.21 13.51 16.68
CA ASN A 19 1.00 12.29 16.70
C ASN A 19 2.02 12.41 15.56
N ILE A 20 3.17 13.02 15.85
CA ILE A 20 4.40 12.86 15.06
C ILE A 20 4.82 11.38 15.22
N LEU A 21 4.14 10.52 14.47
CA LEU A 21 4.35 9.09 14.49
C LEU A 21 5.43 8.74 13.46
N GLY A 22 6.67 8.58 13.93
CA GLY A 22 7.66 7.80 13.21
C GLY A 22 9.06 8.40 13.17
N SER A 23 10.04 7.58 13.57
CA SER A 23 11.48 7.81 13.47
C SER A 23 11.86 8.62 12.23
N LYS A 24 12.38 9.84 12.47
CA LYS A 24 12.83 10.82 11.47
C LYS A 24 13.60 10.17 10.31
N ASN A 25 14.43 9.16 10.61
CA ASN A 25 15.30 8.52 9.62
C ASN A 25 14.60 7.48 8.73
N GLY A 26 13.54 6.83 9.21
CA GLY A 26 12.80 5.80 8.45
C GLY A 26 11.86 6.40 7.41
N ASN A 27 11.19 7.49 7.77
CA ASN A 27 10.26 8.20 6.91
C ASN A 27 11.01 8.97 5.82
N ILE A 28 12.11 9.68 6.16
CA ILE A 28 12.92 10.41 5.18
C ILE A 28 13.54 9.47 4.14
N ARG A 29 14.09 8.33 4.54
CA ARG A 29 14.65 7.34 3.58
C ARG A 29 13.59 6.82 2.61
N TRP A 30 12.36 6.64 3.08
CA TRP A 30 11.27 6.16 2.24
C TRP A 30 10.79 7.24 1.27
N ILE A 31 10.67 8.49 1.74
CA ILE A 31 10.35 9.66 0.91
C ILE A 31 11.40 9.89 -0.18
N VAL A 32 12.69 9.84 0.18
CA VAL A 32 13.82 9.97 -0.76
C VAL A 32 13.84 8.82 -1.77
N LEU A 33 13.56 7.59 -1.32
CA LEU A 33 13.49 6.44 -2.23
C LEU A 33 12.37 6.61 -3.26
N ILE A 34 11.19 7.08 -2.83
CA ILE A 34 10.05 7.31 -3.71
C ILE A 34 10.33 8.40 -4.73
N THR A 35 10.91 9.52 -4.30
CA THR A 35 11.25 10.63 -5.21
C THR A 35 12.29 10.22 -6.24
N ILE A 36 13.36 9.52 -5.84
CA ILE A 36 14.36 9.01 -6.78
C ILE A 36 13.76 7.97 -7.73
N LEU A 37 12.94 7.05 -7.21
CA LEU A 37 12.28 6.04 -8.04
C LEU A 37 11.33 6.68 -9.05
N ALA A 38 10.52 7.65 -8.63
CA ALA A 38 9.59 8.38 -9.50
C ALA A 38 10.34 9.14 -10.61
N PHE A 39 11.45 9.81 -10.27
CA PHE A 39 12.28 10.51 -11.24
C PHE A 39 12.87 9.56 -12.28
N VAL A 40 13.52 8.47 -11.86
CA VAL A 40 14.14 7.50 -12.77
C VAL A 40 13.09 6.79 -13.63
N LEU A 41 11.95 6.42 -13.04
CA LEU A 41 10.87 5.75 -13.76
C LEU A 41 10.23 6.69 -14.78
N SER A 42 9.96 7.95 -14.41
CA SER A 42 9.39 8.96 -15.33
C SER A 42 10.36 9.28 -16.48
N SER A 43 11.65 9.42 -16.20
CA SER A 43 12.67 9.66 -17.24
C SER A 43 12.81 8.48 -18.20
N SER A 44 12.86 7.24 -17.67
CA SER A 44 12.96 6.02 -18.49
C SER A 44 11.69 5.79 -19.31
N LEU A 45 10.50 5.98 -18.72
CA LEU A 45 9.23 5.85 -19.41
C LEU A 45 9.04 6.93 -20.47
N SER A 46 9.41 8.19 -20.20
CA SER A 46 9.34 9.25 -21.21
C SER A 46 10.20 8.91 -22.42
N PHE A 47 11.43 8.43 -22.20
CA PHE A 47 12.30 7.99 -23.28
C PHE A 47 11.66 6.87 -24.12
N VAL A 48 11.09 5.86 -23.48
CA VAL A 48 10.41 4.74 -24.17
C VAL A 48 9.15 5.22 -24.90
N SER A 49 8.35 6.09 -24.27
CA SER A 49 7.10 6.62 -24.83
C SER A 49 7.36 7.50 -26.06
N SER A 50 8.40 8.33 -26.06
CA SER A 50 8.76 9.16 -27.23
C SER A 50 9.13 8.30 -28.44
N ASN A 51 9.83 7.18 -28.23
CA ASN A 51 10.17 6.25 -29.31
C ASN A 51 8.94 5.47 -29.81
N LEU A 52 8.04 5.07 -28.91
CA LEU A 52 6.83 4.34 -29.27
C LEU A 52 5.77 5.23 -29.95
N LEU A 53 5.59 6.49 -29.52
CA LEU A 53 4.56 7.40 -30.03
C LEU A 53 4.93 8.07 -31.37
N GLY A 54 6.20 7.99 -31.78
CA GLY A 54 6.71 8.56 -33.03
C GLY A 54 6.00 8.00 -34.27
N ASP A 55 5.81 6.68 -34.32
CA ASP A 55 5.30 5.96 -35.50
C ASP A 55 3.83 5.51 -35.40
N VAL A 56 3.19 5.82 -34.27
CA VAL A 56 1.84 5.31 -33.98
C VAL A 56 0.77 6.27 -34.50
N ASN A 57 -0.29 5.69 -35.10
CA ASN A 57 -1.43 6.44 -35.61
C ASN A 57 -2.12 7.23 -34.47
N ILE A 58 -2.76 8.36 -34.80
CA ILE A 58 -3.41 9.24 -33.83
C ILE A 58 -4.47 8.49 -33.00
N PHE A 59 -5.20 7.56 -33.64
CA PHE A 59 -6.21 6.74 -32.98
C PHE A 59 -5.61 5.85 -31.88
N PHE A 60 -4.51 5.15 -32.19
CA PHE A 60 -3.81 4.31 -31.23
C PHE A 60 -3.17 5.13 -30.09
N SER A 61 -2.78 6.36 -30.38
CA SER A 61 -2.21 7.26 -29.35
C SER A 61 -3.29 7.69 -28.35
N ILE A 62 -4.51 8.01 -28.79
CA ILE A 62 -5.63 8.29 -27.88
C ILE A 62 -5.94 7.06 -27.01
N LEU A 63 -5.92 5.86 -27.61
CA LEU A 63 -6.13 4.60 -26.89
C LEU A 63 -5.06 4.37 -25.82
N ILE A 64 -3.78 4.63 -26.10
CA ILE A 64 -2.71 4.44 -25.10
C ILE A 64 -2.89 5.36 -23.91
N VAL A 65 -3.25 6.63 -24.12
CA VAL A 65 -3.50 7.61 -23.05
C VAL A 65 -4.65 7.14 -22.17
N LEU A 66 -5.74 6.68 -22.78
CA LEU A 66 -6.90 6.17 -22.07
C LEU A 66 -6.53 4.98 -21.18
N VAL A 67 -5.75 4.02 -21.72
CA VAL A 67 -5.25 2.87 -20.94
C VAL A 67 -4.38 3.31 -19.76
N ILE A 68 -3.48 4.29 -19.95
CA ILE A 68 -2.62 4.81 -18.87
C ILE A 68 -3.46 5.44 -17.75
N VAL A 69 -4.49 6.22 -18.10
CA VAL A 69 -5.42 6.81 -17.12
C VAL A 69 -6.19 5.73 -16.36
N PHE A 70 -6.72 4.72 -17.06
CA PHE A 70 -7.41 3.60 -16.42
C PHE A 70 -6.52 2.84 -15.45
N ILE A 71 -5.26 2.58 -15.82
CA ILE A 71 -4.28 1.98 -14.92
C ILE A 71 -4.11 2.84 -13.67
N GLY A 72 -3.94 4.15 -13.81
CA GLY A 72 -3.83 5.08 -12.68
C GLY A 72 -5.04 5.01 -11.73
N ILE A 73 -6.26 4.97 -12.27
CA ILE A 73 -7.49 4.85 -11.48
C ILE A 73 -7.56 3.51 -10.74
N ILE A 74 -7.22 2.39 -11.40
CA ILE A 74 -7.22 1.06 -10.77
C ILE A 74 -6.24 1.02 -9.59
N PHE A 75 -5.04 1.59 -9.76
CA PHE A 75 -4.06 1.65 -8.68
C PHE A 75 -4.53 2.54 -7.51
N ASP A 76 -5.22 3.67 -7.78
CA ASP A 76 -5.83 4.51 -6.73
C ASP A 76 -6.90 3.74 -5.93
N ILE A 77 -7.76 2.99 -6.62
CA ILE A 77 -8.77 2.12 -6.01
C ILE A 77 -8.12 1.11 -5.07
N ILE A 78 -7.01 0.49 -5.50
CA ILE A 78 -6.26 -0.46 -4.66
C ILE A 78 -5.69 0.23 -3.43
N GLY A 79 -5.08 1.41 -3.59
CA GLY A 79 -4.49 2.16 -2.49
C GLY A 79 -5.53 2.55 -1.44
N ILE A 80 -6.71 2.99 -1.88
CA ILE A 80 -7.83 3.35 -1.00
C ILE A 80 -8.43 2.10 -0.33
N ALA A 81 -8.67 1.04 -1.09
CA ALA A 81 -9.21 -0.21 -0.55
C ALA A 81 -8.30 -0.80 0.55
N VAL A 82 -6.97 -0.76 0.35
CA VAL A 82 -6.00 -1.24 1.35
C VAL A 82 -6.01 -0.41 2.63
N THR A 83 -6.26 0.90 2.53
CA THR A 83 -6.37 1.77 3.73
C THR A 83 -7.70 1.66 4.45
N SER A 84 -8.77 1.30 3.74
CA SER A 84 -10.12 1.18 4.30
C SER A 84 -10.43 -0.21 4.86
N ALA A 85 -9.69 -1.25 4.44
CA ALA A 85 -9.95 -2.62 4.86
C ALA A 85 -9.46 -2.93 6.29
N ASP A 86 -10.26 -3.70 7.02
CA ASP A 86 -9.95 -4.15 8.39
C ASP A 86 -9.23 -5.51 8.42
N GLU A 87 -8.37 -5.77 9.41
CA GLU A 87 -7.66 -7.07 9.53
C GLU A 87 -8.59 -8.24 9.93
N SER A 88 -9.70 -7.97 10.62
CA SER A 88 -10.62 -8.96 11.20
C SER A 88 -11.18 -9.99 10.19
N PRO A 89 -11.81 -9.59 9.07
CA PRO A 89 -12.32 -10.53 8.07
C PRO A 89 -11.20 -11.41 7.49
N PHE A 90 -10.00 -10.87 7.30
CA PHE A 90 -8.86 -11.61 6.76
C PHE A 90 -8.27 -12.62 7.74
N HIS A 91 -8.35 -12.37 9.05
CA HIS A 91 -7.96 -13.35 10.05
C HIS A 91 -8.87 -14.58 10.04
N ALA A 92 -10.18 -14.39 9.86
CA ALA A 92 -11.13 -15.49 9.68
C ALA A 92 -10.88 -16.25 8.37
N MET A 93 -10.58 -15.56 7.26
CA MET A 93 -10.19 -16.20 6.01
C MET A 93 -8.87 -16.98 6.14
N ALA A 94 -7.91 -16.46 6.91
CA ALA A 94 -6.63 -17.12 7.13
C ALA A 94 -6.74 -18.38 8.00
N SER A 95 -7.67 -18.42 8.98
CA SER A 95 -7.94 -19.62 9.79
C SER A 95 -8.56 -20.74 8.96
N ARG A 96 -9.46 -20.38 8.03
CA ARG A 96 -10.05 -21.28 7.02
C ARG A 96 -9.09 -21.62 5.85
N LYS A 97 -7.83 -21.17 5.91
CA LYS A 97 -6.77 -21.45 4.93
C LYS A 97 -7.07 -20.95 3.50
N TYR A 98 -7.84 -19.87 3.35
CA TYR A 98 -8.05 -19.25 2.03
C TYR A 98 -6.72 -18.81 1.39
N TYR A 99 -6.61 -18.99 0.08
CA TYR A 99 -5.43 -18.60 -0.68
C TYR A 99 -5.29 -17.06 -0.67
N GLY A 100 -4.06 -16.53 -0.54
CA GLY A 100 -3.83 -15.08 -0.52
C GLY A 100 -4.12 -14.36 0.81
N ALA A 101 -4.91 -14.95 1.73
CA ALA A 101 -5.34 -14.28 2.97
C ALA A 101 -4.18 -13.73 3.85
N LYS A 102 -3.10 -14.50 4.03
CA LYS A 102 -1.91 -14.04 4.77
C LYS A 102 -1.21 -12.85 4.11
N GLN A 103 -1.30 -12.74 2.80
CA GLN A 103 -0.69 -11.67 2.02
C GLN A 103 -1.55 -10.42 2.05
N ALA A 104 -2.87 -10.56 2.00
CA ALA A 104 -3.81 -9.47 2.25
C ALA A 104 -3.58 -8.83 3.64
N ILE A 105 -3.48 -9.64 4.71
CA ILE A 105 -3.14 -9.11 6.06
C ILE A 105 -1.82 -8.31 6.04
N ARG A 106 -0.82 -8.76 5.28
CA ARG A 106 0.46 -8.07 5.17
C ARG A 106 0.36 -6.75 4.40
N LEU A 107 -0.54 -6.65 3.43
CA LEU A 107 -0.83 -5.40 2.72
C LEU A 107 -1.50 -4.40 3.67
N ILE A 108 -2.53 -4.82 4.41
CA ILE A 108 -3.26 -3.99 5.38
C ILE A 108 -2.33 -3.47 6.48
N ARG A 109 -1.46 -4.33 7.05
CA ARG A 109 -0.46 -3.90 8.04
C ARG A 109 0.53 -2.85 7.54
N ASN A 110 0.74 -2.81 6.23
CA ASN A 110 1.62 -1.86 5.58
C ASN A 110 0.82 -0.83 4.76
N ALA A 111 -0.47 -0.63 5.07
CA ALA A 111 -1.40 0.14 4.23
C ALA A 111 -0.86 1.52 3.88
N ASN A 112 -0.31 2.26 4.85
CA ASN A 112 0.26 3.59 4.60
C ASN A 112 1.32 3.60 3.49
N LYS A 113 2.18 2.56 3.43
CA LYS A 113 3.21 2.47 2.39
C LYS A 113 2.64 2.03 1.05
N VAL A 114 1.69 1.11 1.07
CA VAL A 114 1.06 0.60 -0.16
C VAL A 114 0.21 1.70 -0.80
N SER A 115 -0.60 2.38 0.01
CA SER A 115 -1.48 3.45 -0.44
C SER A 115 -0.72 4.64 -0.98
N SER A 116 0.31 5.13 -0.28
CA SER A 116 1.13 6.24 -0.82
C SER A 116 1.95 5.80 -2.05
N PHE A 117 2.38 4.54 -2.15
CA PHE A 117 2.97 4.04 -3.40
C PHE A 117 1.95 4.02 -4.56
N CYS A 118 0.76 3.48 -4.34
CA CYS A 118 -0.26 3.37 -5.37
C CYS A 118 -0.83 4.73 -5.79
N ASN A 119 -1.12 5.59 -4.82
CA ASN A 119 -1.81 6.86 -5.05
C ASN A 119 -0.83 7.95 -5.48
N ASP A 120 0.30 8.07 -4.80
CA ASP A 120 1.25 9.16 -5.07
C ASP A 120 2.19 8.72 -6.20
N VAL A 121 2.92 7.61 -6.04
CA VAL A 121 3.95 7.24 -7.04
C VAL A 121 3.34 6.81 -8.36
N VAL A 122 2.46 5.80 -8.33
CA VAL A 122 1.85 5.30 -9.58
C VAL A 122 0.87 6.32 -10.15
N GLY A 123 0.07 6.96 -9.29
CA GLY A 123 -0.87 8.01 -9.70
C GLY A 123 -0.19 9.21 -10.36
N ASP A 124 0.85 9.78 -9.75
CA ASP A 124 1.56 10.94 -10.31
C ASP A 124 2.28 10.58 -11.61
N ILE A 125 2.90 9.39 -11.69
CA ILE A 125 3.57 8.93 -12.92
C ILE A 125 2.56 8.73 -14.04
N CYS A 126 1.41 8.09 -13.77
CA CYS A 126 0.34 7.95 -14.76
C CYS A 126 -0.20 9.33 -15.18
N GLY A 127 -0.34 10.28 -14.26
CA GLY A 127 -0.76 11.65 -14.55
C GLY A 127 0.22 12.39 -15.45
N VAL A 128 1.53 12.35 -15.15
CA VAL A 128 2.57 13.00 -15.94
C VAL A 128 2.70 12.37 -17.33
N ILE A 129 2.71 11.04 -17.42
CA ILE A 129 2.85 10.34 -18.70
C ILE A 129 1.61 10.56 -19.56
N SER A 130 0.40 10.46 -18.99
CA SER A 130 -0.83 10.72 -19.76
C SER A 130 -0.94 12.17 -20.23
N GLY A 131 -0.53 13.14 -19.42
CA GLY A 131 -0.51 14.56 -19.78
C GLY A 131 0.52 14.91 -20.85
N THR A 132 1.73 14.35 -20.76
CA THR A 132 2.76 14.56 -21.80
C THR A 132 2.39 13.85 -23.11
N ALA A 133 1.81 12.65 -23.03
CA ALA A 133 1.31 11.94 -24.21
C ALA A 133 0.11 12.66 -24.85
N SER A 134 -0.83 13.21 -24.06
CA SER A 134 -1.96 13.98 -24.61
C SER A 134 -1.50 15.26 -25.31
N ALA A 135 -0.53 15.98 -24.73
CA ALA A 135 0.10 17.14 -25.37
C ALA A 135 0.78 16.76 -26.69
N PHE A 136 1.49 15.63 -26.74
CA PHE A 136 2.12 15.15 -27.97
C PHE A 136 1.11 14.81 -29.08
N ILE A 137 -0.01 14.18 -28.72
CA ILE A 137 -1.11 13.87 -29.66
C ILE A 137 -1.69 15.16 -30.23
N VAL A 138 -2.01 16.11 -29.37
CA VAL A 138 -2.55 17.41 -29.77
C VAL A 138 -1.56 18.17 -30.65
N PHE A 139 -0.27 18.13 -30.34
CA PHE A 139 0.77 18.74 -31.17
C PHE A 139 0.78 18.15 -32.59
N LYS A 140 0.68 16.82 -32.72
CA LYS A 140 0.56 16.16 -34.04
C LYS A 140 -0.70 16.59 -34.81
N VAL A 141 -1.85 16.71 -34.13
CA VAL A 141 -3.11 17.18 -34.75
C VAL A 141 -3.05 18.66 -35.13
N SER A 142 -2.36 19.48 -34.34
CA SER A 142 -2.23 20.91 -34.60
C SER A 142 -1.37 21.22 -35.83
N GLN A 143 -0.53 20.27 -36.27
CA GLN A 143 0.18 20.42 -37.55
C GLN A 143 -0.71 20.11 -38.77
N SER A 144 -1.78 19.33 -38.61
CA SER A 144 -2.72 19.05 -39.70
C SER A 144 -3.89 20.04 -39.77
N VAL A 145 -4.21 20.72 -38.66
CA VAL A 145 -5.30 21.69 -38.56
C VAL A 145 -4.74 23.02 -38.07
N GLY A 146 -4.85 24.11 -38.83
CA GLY A 146 -4.31 25.42 -38.45
C GLY A 146 -5.28 26.28 -37.62
N GLY A 147 -4.72 27.17 -36.79
CA GLY A 147 -5.43 28.29 -36.19
C GLY A 147 -6.27 27.96 -34.94
N ILE A 148 -7.43 28.61 -34.81
CA ILE A 148 -8.29 28.54 -33.61
C ILE A 148 -8.85 27.13 -33.36
N VAL A 149 -9.05 26.34 -34.42
CA VAL A 149 -9.64 25.00 -34.35
C VAL A 149 -8.70 24.02 -33.63
N ALA A 150 -7.39 24.10 -33.89
CA ALA A 150 -6.39 23.30 -33.17
C ALA A 150 -6.39 23.59 -31.67
N PHE A 151 -6.44 24.87 -31.29
CA PHE A 151 -6.51 25.27 -29.89
C PHE A 151 -7.79 24.78 -29.20
N LEU A 152 -8.94 24.82 -29.88
CA LEU A 152 -10.19 24.28 -29.34
C LEU A 152 -10.14 22.76 -29.16
N VAL A 153 -9.50 22.04 -30.10
CA VAL A 153 -9.31 20.58 -30.00
C VAL A 153 -8.35 20.24 -28.85
N GLU A 154 -7.26 21.01 -28.69
CA GLU A 154 -6.33 20.89 -27.56
C GLU A 154 -7.04 21.00 -26.21
N LEU A 155 -7.77 22.11 -26.02
CA LEU A 155 -8.46 22.39 -24.78
C LEU A 155 -9.54 21.34 -24.48
N SER A 156 -10.29 20.96 -25.51
CA SER A 156 -11.34 19.94 -25.39
C SER A 156 -10.76 18.58 -25.04
N PHE A 157 -9.66 18.17 -25.66
CA PHE A 157 -9.02 16.89 -25.39
C PHE A 157 -8.39 16.86 -24.00
N ALA A 158 -7.63 17.90 -23.61
CA ALA A 158 -7.04 18.00 -22.28
C ALA A 158 -8.12 18.03 -21.19
N GLY A 159 -9.19 18.80 -21.40
CA GLY A 159 -10.34 18.85 -20.51
C GLY A 159 -11.06 17.51 -20.37
N PHE A 160 -11.21 16.77 -21.47
CA PHE A 160 -11.79 15.43 -21.46
C PHE A 160 -10.94 14.44 -20.66
N VAL A 161 -9.63 14.41 -20.87
CA VAL A 161 -8.72 13.53 -20.12
C VAL A 161 -8.74 13.88 -18.62
N ALA A 162 -8.73 15.18 -18.28
CA ALA A 162 -8.81 15.63 -16.89
C ALA A 162 -10.15 15.23 -16.23
N ALA A 163 -11.27 15.45 -16.91
CA ALA A 163 -12.60 15.08 -16.42
C ALA A 163 -12.71 13.56 -16.20
N LEU A 164 -12.21 12.76 -17.14
CA LEU A 164 -12.19 11.30 -17.02
C LEU A 164 -11.32 10.84 -15.85
N THR A 165 -10.16 11.47 -15.64
CA THR A 165 -9.26 11.15 -14.53
C THR A 165 -9.89 11.49 -13.18
N ILE A 166 -10.39 12.72 -13.02
CA ILE A 166 -10.96 13.19 -11.75
C ILE A 166 -12.28 12.45 -11.43
N GLY A 167 -13.17 12.33 -12.41
CA GLY A 167 -14.43 11.63 -12.27
C GLY A 167 -14.25 10.12 -12.05
N GLY A 168 -13.35 9.49 -12.79
CA GLY A 168 -13.03 8.07 -12.64
C GLY A 168 -12.45 7.75 -11.26
N LYS A 169 -11.55 8.59 -10.74
CA LYS A 169 -11.05 8.44 -9.36
C LYS A 169 -12.18 8.60 -8.35
N ALA A 170 -13.05 9.61 -8.49
CA ALA A 170 -14.15 9.85 -7.57
C ALA A 170 -15.11 8.64 -7.47
N ILE A 171 -15.55 8.10 -8.60
CA ILE A 171 -16.38 6.88 -8.67
C ILE A 171 -15.62 5.70 -8.07
N GLY A 172 -14.33 5.57 -8.41
CA GLY A 172 -13.45 4.52 -7.91
C GLY A 172 -13.35 4.52 -6.37
N LYS A 173 -13.30 5.68 -5.72
CA LYS A 173 -13.24 5.77 -4.25
C LYS A 173 -14.45 5.13 -3.58
N THR A 174 -15.65 5.42 -4.08
CA THR A 174 -16.89 4.85 -3.54
C THR A 174 -16.87 3.33 -3.64
N ILE A 175 -16.54 2.81 -4.83
CA ILE A 175 -16.42 1.36 -5.07
C ILE A 175 -15.33 0.74 -4.18
N ALA A 176 -14.20 1.43 -4.01
CA ALA A 176 -13.06 0.98 -3.20
C ALA A 176 -13.43 0.81 -1.74
N ILE A 177 -14.24 1.72 -1.19
CA ILE A 177 -14.66 1.71 0.21
C ILE A 177 -15.73 0.63 0.42
N GLU A 178 -16.74 0.58 -0.44
CA GLU A 178 -17.83 -0.41 -0.35
C GLU A 178 -17.33 -1.86 -0.49
N ASN A 179 -16.33 -2.09 -1.37
CA ASN A 179 -15.82 -3.42 -1.70
C ASN A 179 -14.35 -3.62 -1.26
N CYS A 180 -13.91 -2.89 -0.22
CA CYS A 180 -12.52 -2.87 0.22
C CYS A 180 -11.96 -4.28 0.50
N ASP A 181 -12.67 -5.09 1.28
CA ASP A 181 -12.26 -6.46 1.63
C ASP A 181 -12.07 -7.35 0.40
N TYR A 182 -12.97 -7.24 -0.58
CA TYR A 182 -12.91 -8.04 -1.81
C TYR A 182 -11.72 -7.64 -2.69
N ILE A 183 -11.51 -6.33 -2.86
CA ILE A 183 -10.41 -5.79 -3.65
C ILE A 183 -9.07 -6.19 -3.02
N VAL A 184 -8.92 -5.99 -1.70
CA VAL A 184 -7.70 -6.34 -0.98
C VAL A 184 -7.45 -7.84 -0.99
N TYR A 185 -8.50 -8.67 -0.91
CA TYR A 185 -8.38 -10.12 -1.08
C TYR A 185 -7.83 -10.49 -2.46
N LYS A 186 -8.41 -9.93 -3.54
CA LYS A 186 -7.92 -10.16 -4.91
C LYS A 186 -6.47 -9.76 -5.08
N VAL A 187 -6.09 -8.58 -4.59
CA VAL A 187 -4.69 -8.11 -4.64
C VAL A 187 -3.79 -9.05 -3.84
N GLY A 188 -4.22 -9.53 -2.68
CA GLY A 188 -3.51 -10.53 -1.87
C GLY A 188 -3.32 -11.87 -2.59
N VAL A 189 -4.32 -12.32 -3.35
CA VAL A 189 -4.24 -13.53 -4.19
C VAL A 189 -3.24 -13.33 -5.32
N ILE A 190 -3.34 -12.22 -6.06
CA ILE A 190 -2.42 -11.90 -7.16
C ILE A 190 -0.99 -11.76 -6.64
N ALA A 191 -0.78 -11.06 -5.53
CA ALA A 191 0.54 -10.91 -4.91
C ALA A 191 1.13 -12.26 -4.49
N LYS A 192 0.30 -13.17 -3.96
CA LYS A 192 0.74 -14.52 -3.60
C LYS A 192 1.07 -15.36 -4.85
N PHE A 193 0.24 -15.26 -5.89
CA PHE A 193 0.47 -15.93 -7.17
C PHE A 193 1.77 -15.45 -7.83
N LEU A 194 1.98 -14.13 -7.89
CA LEU A 194 3.19 -13.52 -8.42
C LEU A 194 4.43 -13.93 -7.61
N THR A 195 4.36 -13.92 -6.27
CA THR A 195 5.45 -14.40 -5.41
C THR A 195 5.72 -15.89 -5.59
N GLY A 196 4.68 -16.69 -5.82
CA GLY A 196 4.77 -18.12 -6.09
C GLY A 196 5.43 -18.42 -7.44
N ARG A 197 5.14 -17.61 -8.46
CA ARG A 197 5.71 -17.72 -9.82
C ARG A 197 7.12 -17.16 -9.92
N PHE A 198 7.42 -16.06 -9.23
CA PHE A 198 8.75 -15.43 -9.21
C PHE A 198 9.71 -16.03 -8.17
N GLY A 199 9.39 -17.16 -7.55
CA GLY A 199 10.37 -17.99 -6.83
C GLY A 199 11.19 -17.27 -5.76
N ILE A 200 10.69 -16.17 -5.16
CA ILE A 200 11.40 -15.50 -4.08
C ILE A 200 11.28 -16.40 -2.85
N LYS A 201 12.24 -17.31 -2.68
CA LYS A 201 12.50 -18.08 -1.45
C LYS A 201 12.73 -17.09 -0.30
N LYS A 202 11.65 -16.56 0.28
CA LYS A 202 11.69 -15.88 1.57
C LYS A 202 11.98 -16.94 2.64
N LYS A 203 13.26 -17.05 2.97
CA LYS A 203 13.83 -17.72 4.14
C LYS A 203 12.87 -17.58 5.34
N LYS A 204 12.25 -18.69 5.75
CA LYS A 204 11.38 -18.79 6.93
C LYS A 204 12.16 -18.34 8.17
N ARG A 205 12.07 -17.06 8.54
CA ARG A 205 12.53 -16.57 9.84
C ARG A 205 11.31 -16.22 10.69
N LYS A 206 10.85 -17.20 11.46
CA LYS A 206 10.28 -17.11 12.83
C LYS A 206 9.31 -18.28 13.09
N HIS A 207 9.90 -19.45 13.33
CA HIS A 207 9.29 -20.47 14.20
C HIS A 207 10.26 -20.93 15.32
N LYS A 208 11.36 -20.19 15.54
CA LYS A 208 12.43 -20.56 16.49
C LYS A 208 12.41 -19.79 17.82
N ASN A 209 11.45 -18.89 18.05
CA ASN A 209 11.32 -18.17 19.34
C ASN A 209 10.32 -18.78 20.32
N ARG A 210 9.49 -19.77 19.91
CA ARG A 210 8.58 -20.45 20.84
C ARG A 210 9.19 -21.68 21.51
N GLN A 211 10.28 -22.24 20.96
CA GLN A 211 10.99 -23.36 21.57
C GLN A 211 12.02 -22.93 22.63
N MET A 212 12.62 -21.73 22.54
CA MET A 212 13.56 -21.26 23.56
C MET A 212 12.88 -20.89 24.89
N THR A 213 11.64 -20.37 24.84
CA THR A 213 10.90 -20.05 26.08
C THR A 213 10.45 -21.33 26.80
N ASN A 214 9.97 -22.36 26.07
CA ASN A 214 9.59 -23.64 26.69
C ASN A 214 10.79 -24.47 27.16
N LYS A 215 11.96 -24.39 26.51
CA LYS A 215 13.19 -25.04 27.02
C LYS A 215 13.73 -24.35 28.28
N LYS A 216 13.67 -23.02 28.37
CA LYS A 216 14.06 -22.29 29.60
C LYS A 216 13.11 -22.56 30.77
N PHE A 217 11.80 -22.67 30.53
CA PHE A 217 10.85 -23.07 31.57
C PHE A 217 11.07 -24.52 32.05
N LYS A 218 11.33 -25.48 31.14
CA LYS A 218 11.65 -26.87 31.53
C LYS A 218 12.98 -27.01 32.28
N GLN A 219 14.04 -26.31 31.86
CA GLN A 219 15.34 -26.36 32.57
C GLN A 219 15.30 -25.69 33.96
N ASN A 220 14.53 -24.61 34.14
CA ASN A 220 14.40 -23.97 35.44
C ASN A 220 13.50 -24.76 36.41
N GLY A 221 12.49 -25.48 35.92
CA GLY A 221 11.69 -26.40 36.75
C GLY A 221 12.54 -27.56 37.27
N GLN A 222 13.31 -28.21 36.39
CA GLN A 222 14.07 -29.42 36.71
C GLN A 222 15.26 -29.14 37.66
N LYS A 223 15.96 -27.99 37.50
CA LYS A 223 17.02 -27.56 38.45
C LYS A 223 16.49 -27.21 39.85
N SER A 224 15.21 -26.86 39.97
CA SER A 224 14.59 -26.49 41.25
C SER A 224 14.22 -27.71 42.08
N ASP A 225 13.75 -28.78 41.43
CA ASP A 225 13.45 -30.05 42.10
C ASP A 225 14.73 -30.82 42.50
N ASP A 226 15.75 -30.87 41.64
CA ASP A 226 17.02 -31.55 41.98
C ASP A 226 17.74 -30.89 43.17
N ARG A 227 17.63 -29.56 43.33
CA ARG A 227 18.18 -28.86 44.50
C ARG A 227 17.41 -29.17 45.79
N LYS A 228 16.10 -29.39 45.73
CA LYS A 228 15.29 -29.74 46.91
C LYS A 228 15.55 -31.18 47.35
N THR A 229 15.64 -32.11 46.40
CA THR A 229 15.90 -33.54 46.68
C THR A 229 17.30 -33.74 47.27
N ASN A 230 18.31 -33.01 46.79
CA ASN A 230 19.68 -33.13 47.29
C ASN A 230 19.88 -32.47 48.67
N LYS A 231 19.12 -31.40 48.99
CA LYS A 231 19.12 -30.77 50.32
C LYS A 231 18.49 -31.66 51.40
N ASN A 232 17.46 -32.43 51.05
CA ASN A 232 16.84 -33.38 51.99
C ASN A 232 17.72 -34.60 52.26
N LYS A 233 18.40 -35.16 51.23
CA LYS A 233 19.35 -36.27 51.43
C LYS A 233 20.53 -35.90 52.34
N ASN A 234 21.08 -34.70 52.21
CA ASN A 234 22.16 -34.23 53.08
C ASN A 234 21.72 -33.91 54.53
N LYS A 235 20.43 -33.64 54.77
CA LYS A 235 19.90 -33.50 56.14
C LYS A 235 19.61 -34.84 56.80
N GLN A 236 19.21 -35.86 56.02
CA GLN A 236 19.00 -37.22 56.53
C GLN A 236 20.32 -37.87 56.95
N ASN A 237 21.34 -37.81 56.08
CA ASN A 237 22.66 -38.40 56.34
C ASN A 237 23.45 -37.77 57.50
N LYS A 238 23.01 -36.61 58.01
CA LYS A 238 23.66 -35.92 59.14
C LYS A 238 22.98 -36.22 60.49
N LYS A 239 21.87 -36.95 60.49
CA LYS A 239 21.19 -37.41 61.72
C LYS A 239 21.56 -38.84 62.12
N ASP A 240 22.12 -39.63 61.20
CA ASP A 240 22.45 -41.04 61.43
C ASP A 240 23.94 -41.26 61.80
N THR A 241 24.66 -40.19 62.20
CA THR A 241 26.10 -40.26 62.55
C THR A 241 26.42 -39.61 63.90
N VAL A 242 25.45 -39.55 64.82
CA VAL A 242 25.67 -39.21 66.23
C VAL A 242 24.95 -40.24 67.09
#